data_AF-A0A6V7RFJ7-F1
#
_entry.id   AF-A0A6V7RFJ7-F1
#
_cell.length_a   1.000
_cell.length_b   1.000
_cell.length_c   1.000
_cell.angle_alpha   90.00
_cell.angle_beta   90.00
_cell.angle_gamma   90.00
#
_symmetry.space_group_name_H-M   'P 1'
#
loop_
_entity.id
_entity.type
_entity.pdbx_description
1 polymer ?
#
loop_
_entity_poly.entity_id
_entity_poly.type
_entity_poly.pdbx_seq_one_letter_code
_entity_poly.pdbx_strand_id
1 'polypeptide(L)' 'MKNTIGSIYMLTHALSKENINIIMTMSGAHESSIIFAVAEIDEKRAIQSLYNTLFKP' A
#
# COMPACT_ATOMS: atom_id res chain seq x y z
N MET A 1 6.35 1.65 10.42
CA MET A 1 5.70 0.34 10.60
C MET A 1 6.75 -0.72 10.98
N LYS A 2 7.55 -0.47 12.03
CA LYS A 2 8.61 -1.40 12.46
C LYS A 2 8.00 -2.47 13.36
N ASN A 3 8.40 -3.73 13.18
CA ASN A 3 7.96 -4.92 13.95
C ASN A 3 6.52 -5.39 13.72
N THR A 4 5.86 -4.94 12.66
CA THR A 4 4.56 -5.50 12.25
C THR A 4 4.76 -6.47 11.10
N ILE A 5 4.93 -7.75 11.43
CA ILE A 5 5.06 -8.82 10.43
C ILE A 5 3.78 -8.84 9.58
N GLY A 6 3.93 -8.85 8.26
CA GLY A 6 2.82 -8.90 7.32
C GLY A 6 2.29 -7.55 6.84
N SER A 7 2.81 -6.40 7.29
CA SER A 7 2.33 -5.09 6.81
C SER A 7 2.51 -4.91 5.30
N ILE A 8 3.67 -5.27 4.73
CA ILE A 8 3.87 -5.18 3.27
C ILE A 8 2.90 -6.10 2.53
N TYR A 9 2.71 -7.33 3.02
CA TYR A 9 1.74 -8.27 2.44
C TYR A 9 0.32 -7.68 2.47
N MET A 10 -0.13 -7.18 3.61
CA MET A 10 -1.47 -6.61 3.76
C MET A 10 -1.71 -5.44 2.80
N LEU A 11 -0.76 -4.50 2.69
CA LEU A 11 -0.88 -3.35 1.80
C LEU A 11 -0.84 -3.75 0.32
N THR A 12 0.11 -4.60 -0.08
CA THR A 12 0.22 -5.08 -1.47
C THR A 12 -0.97 -5.94 -1.88
N HIS A 13 -1.51 -6.76 -0.96
CA HIS A 13 -2.70 -7.57 -1.18
C HIS A 13 -3.96 -6.71 -1.38
N ALA A 14 -4.11 -5.61 -0.62
CA ALA A 14 -5.19 -4.66 -0.81
C ALA A 14 -5.16 -4.00 -2.20
N LEU A 15 -3.98 -3.57 -2.65
CA LEU A 15 -3.81 -3.02 -4.00
C LEU A 15 -4.10 -4.07 -5.08
N SER A 16 -3.69 -5.32 -4.86
CA SER A 16 -3.96 -6.44 -5.78
C SER A 16 -5.45 -6.76 -5.91
N LYS A 17 -6.23 -6.72 -4.82
CA LYS A 17 -7.70 -6.93 -4.86
C LYS A 17 -8.42 -5.91 -5.73
N GLU A 18 -7.91 -4.69 -5.78
CA GLU A 18 -8.42 -3.63 -6.64
C GLU A 18 -7.82 -3.64 -8.04
N ASN A 19 -7.00 -4.64 -8.38
CA ASN A 19 -6.33 -4.77 -9.67
C ASN A 19 -5.46 -3.54 -10.01
N ILE A 20 -4.74 -3.01 -9.01
CA ILE A 20 -3.83 -1.87 -9.15
C ILE A 20 -2.41 -2.39 -9.35
N ASN A 21 -1.75 -1.90 -10.40
CA ASN A 21 -0.37 -2.25 -10.70
C ASN A 21 0.61 -1.41 -9.86
N ILE A 22 1.56 -2.08 -9.20
CA ILE A 22 2.63 -1.42 -8.44
C ILE A 22 3.86 -1.32 -9.35
N ILE A 23 4.26 -0.09 -9.68
CA ILE A 23 5.43 0.20 -10.51
C ILE A 23 6.72 0.08 -9.69
N MET A 24 6.68 0.57 -8.44
CA MET A 24 7.83 0.57 -7.54
C MET A 24 7.37 0.46 -6.09
N THR A 25 8.15 -0.23 -5.27
CA THR A 25 8.00 -0.23 -3.80
C THR A 25 9.28 0.28 -3.16
N MET A 26 9.16 1.23 -2.25
CA MET A 26 10.26 1.68 -1.38
C MET A 26 9.90 1.42 0.08
N SER A 27 10.70 0.58 0.73
CA SER A 27 10.62 0.26 2.16
C SER A 27 12.04 0.29 2.72
N GLY A 28 12.29 1.10 3.76
CA GLY A 28 13.58 1.13 4.44
C GLY A 28 14.28 2.48 4.55
N ALA A 29 13.85 3.52 3.83
CA ALA A 29 14.45 4.87 3.96
C ALA A 29 14.03 5.60 5.25
N HIS A 30 12.82 5.33 5.75
CA HIS A 30 12.34 5.78 7.06
C HIS A 30 11.56 4.64 7.72
N GLU A 31 11.87 4.31 8.97
CA GLU A 31 11.31 3.14 9.69
C GLU A 31 9.77 3.19 9.87
N SER A 32 9.18 4.36 9.67
CA SER A 32 7.76 4.63 9.81
C SER A 32 6.96 4.47 8.51
N SER A 33 7.58 4.55 7.32
CA SER A 33 6.86 4.70 6.04
C SER A 33 7.16 3.60 5.02
N ILE A 34 6.16 3.27 4.21
CA ILE A 34 6.26 2.45 2.99
C ILE A 34 5.66 3.28 1.86
N ILE A 35 6.35 3.34 0.72
CA ILE A 35 5.90 4.10 -0.46
C ILE A 35 5.66 3.13 -1.62
N PHE A 36 4.54 3.29 -2.30
CA PHE A 36 4.19 2.58 -3.53
C PHE A 36 4.02 3.59 -4.67
N ALA A 37 4.73 3.38 -5.77
CA ALA A 37 4.47 4.11 -7.01
C ALA A 37 3.44 3.32 -7.84
N VAL A 38 2.40 4.00 -8.31
CA VAL A 38 1.32 3.45 -9.14
C VAL A 38 1.06 4.38 -10.32
N ALA A 39 0.29 3.93 -11.31
CA ALA A 39 -0.16 4.82 -12.38
C ALA A 39 -1.08 5.92 -11.82
N GLU A 40 -0.98 7.14 -12.36
CA GLU A 40 -1.79 8.29 -11.89
C GLU A 40 -3.29 8.00 -11.94
N ILE A 41 -3.75 7.26 -12.95
CA ILE A 41 -5.15 6.82 -13.09
C ILE A 41 -5.65 5.98 -11.90
N ASP A 42 -4.74 5.29 -11.20
CA ASP A 42 -5.05 4.44 -10.05
C ASP A 42 -4.87 5.15 -8.71
N GLU A 43 -4.36 6.39 -8.67
CA GLU A 43 -3.99 7.10 -7.43
C GLU A 43 -5.13 7.11 -6.40
N LYS A 44 -6.30 7.61 -6.80
CA LYS A 44 -7.46 7.72 -5.89
C LYS A 44 -7.97 6.36 -5.42
N ARG A 45 -7.95 5.35 -6.29
CA ARG A 45 -8.33 3.97 -5.95
C ARG A 45 -7.33 3.34 -5.00
N ALA A 46 -6.03 3.57 -5.20
CA ALA A 46 -4.98 3.11 -4.32
C ALA A 46 -5.13 3.72 -2.92
N ILE A 47 -5.31 5.04 -2.83
CA ILE A 47 -5.55 5.73 -1.57
C ILE A 47 -6.78 5.15 -0.85
N GLN A 48 -7.90 4.98 -1.58
CA GLN A 48 -9.13 4.45 -0.99
C GLN A 48 -8.97 3.00 -0.51
N SER A 49 -8.29 2.16 -1.28
CA SER A 49 -8.01 0.76 -0.94
C SER A 49 -7.18 0.64 0.33
N LEU A 50 -6.09 1.41 0.42
CA LEU A 50 -5.22 1.42 1.59
C LEU A 50 -5.94 1.99 2.82
N TYR A 51 -6.72 3.07 2.66
CA TYR A 51 -7.51 3.64 3.76
C TYR A 51 -8.54 2.63 4.29
N ASN A 52 -9.26 1.96 3.40
CA ASN A 52 -10.22 0.92 3.79
C ASN A 52 -9.53 -0.21 4.56
N THR A 53 -8.38 -0.65 4.07
CA THR A 53 -7.63 -1.76 4.68
C THR A 53 -7.08 -1.43 6.07
N LEU A 54 -6.71 -0.17 6.31
CA LEU A 54 -6.08 0.25 7.57
C LEU A 54 -7.08 0.76 8.62
N PHE A 55 -8.21 1.34 8.20
CA PHE A 55 -9.07 2.12 9.10
C PHE A 55 -10.55 1.74 9.08
N LYS A 56 -11.02 0.90 8.13
CA LYS A 56 -12.40 0.39 8.20
C LYS A 56 -12.44 -0.91 9.03
N PRO A 57 -13.49 -1.10 9.84
CA PRO A 57 -13.68 -2.28 10.68
C PRO A 57 -13.88 -3.55 9.85
#